data_AF-A0A936RUK6-F1
#
_entry.id   AF-A0A936RUK6-F1
#
_cell.length_a   1.000
_cell.length_b   1.000
_cell.length_c   1.000
_cell.angle_alpha   90.00
_cell.angle_beta   90.00
_cell.angle_gamma   90.00
#
_symmetry.space_group_name_H-M   'P 1'
#
loop_
_entity.id
_entity.type
_entity.pdbx_description
1 polymer ?
#
loop_
_entity_poly.entity_id
_entity_poly.type
_entity_poly.pdbx_seq_one_letter_code
_entity_poly.pdbx_strand_id
1 'polypeptide(L)'
;MLTPPDYVNMQIGDRVYMPVRAVIKFPLSEVDAVGMAFSAVRDESWTSIPLAPANDTKARVLDYPTTAATLNFAAVAAQSYRIWKDIDRVFANECLAAAKAAWTAALRNPAVFRYGEYSEGQKTPLRAINEGGGAYADTAPKDAKAWAATELYLAQSAVGGTDSAEAQQKLKDINAAVGSAFAFSYLDYAESFSWKHNKNMGLMSLLVNGRNDDIVARSRCLKPKSVRR
;
A
#
# COMPACT_ATOMS: atom_id res chain seq x y z
N MET A 1 -6.42 40.53 -8.02
CA MET A 1 -5.57 40.14 -9.17
C MET A 1 -4.63 39.05 -8.69
N LEU A 2 -4.53 37.93 -9.41
CA LEU A 2 -3.55 36.88 -9.10
C LEU A 2 -2.14 37.43 -9.38
N THR A 3 -1.20 37.27 -8.46
CA THR A 3 0.18 37.76 -8.61
C THR A 3 1.09 36.58 -8.98
N PRO A 4 2.10 36.75 -9.84
CA PRO A 4 3.12 35.70 -10.02
C PRO A 4 3.71 35.34 -8.63
N PRO A 5 3.76 34.05 -8.21
CA PRO A 5 3.79 32.82 -9.01
C PRO A 5 2.48 31.98 -8.99
N ASP A 6 1.32 32.61 -8.76
CA ASP A 6 0.03 31.94 -8.51
C ASP A 6 -0.60 31.26 -9.74
N TYR A 7 -0.01 31.37 -10.93
CA TYR A 7 -0.48 30.75 -12.18
C TYR A 7 0.68 30.41 -13.11
N VAL A 8 0.47 29.46 -14.01
CA VAL A 8 1.40 29.13 -15.11
C VAL A 8 0.86 29.76 -16.37
N ASN A 9 1.66 30.57 -17.07
CA ASN A 9 1.33 31.01 -18.43
C ASN A 9 1.64 29.89 -19.41
N MET A 10 0.60 29.25 -19.96
CA MET A 10 0.73 28.26 -21.02
C MET A 10 0.14 28.82 -22.31
N GLN A 11 0.95 28.93 -23.36
CA GLN A 11 0.48 29.32 -24.69
C GLN A 11 0.39 28.08 -25.59
N ILE A 12 -0.80 27.85 -26.17
CA ILE A 12 -1.06 26.77 -27.13
C ILE A 12 -1.66 27.42 -28.38
N GLY A 13 -0.84 27.60 -29.41
CA GLY A 13 -1.19 28.44 -30.57
C GLY A 13 -1.48 29.88 -30.14
N ASP A 14 -2.64 30.39 -30.56
CA ASP A 14 -3.08 31.76 -30.23
C ASP A 14 -3.82 31.84 -28.89
N ARG A 15 -3.95 30.73 -28.15
CA ARG A 15 -4.65 30.69 -26.87
C ARG A 15 -3.67 30.73 -25.71
N VAL A 16 -3.94 31.60 -24.74
CA VAL A 16 -3.23 31.69 -23.47
C VAL A 16 -4.10 31.06 -22.38
N TYR A 17 -3.56 30.06 -21.71
CA TYR A 17 -4.12 29.42 -20.54
C TYR A 17 -3.36 29.90 -19.30
N MET A 18 -4.10 30.29 -18.26
CA MET A 18 -3.56 30.70 -16.95
C MET A 18 -4.08 29.76 -15.85
N PRO A 19 -3.77 28.44 -15.88
CA PRO A 19 -4.15 27.57 -14.77
C PRO A 19 -3.51 28.06 -13.47
N VAL A 20 -4.33 28.15 -12.43
CA VAL A 20 -3.89 28.48 -11.07
C VAL A 20 -2.89 27.42 -10.62
N ARG A 21 -1.74 27.87 -10.12
CA ARG A 21 -0.71 27.00 -9.57
C ARG A 21 -1.19 26.52 -8.21
N ALA A 22 -1.47 25.23 -8.09
CA ALA A 22 -1.74 24.62 -6.79
C ALA A 22 -0.44 24.65 -5.95
N VAL A 23 -0.34 25.61 -5.02
CA VAL A 23 0.71 25.60 -3.99
C VAL A 23 0.20 24.77 -2.82
N ILE A 24 0.57 23.49 -2.81
CA ILE A 24 0.27 22.61 -1.67
C ILE A 24 1.37 22.81 -0.66
N LYS A 25 1.08 23.53 0.43
CA LYS A 25 1.90 23.47 1.64
C LYS A 25 1.58 22.15 2.33
N PHE A 26 2.46 21.16 2.20
CA PHE A 26 2.35 19.95 3.01
C PHE A 26 2.83 20.28 4.43
N PRO A 27 1.94 20.31 5.44
CA PRO A 27 2.40 20.33 6.82
C PRO A 27 3.06 18.98 7.10
N LEU A 28 4.38 18.97 7.18
CA LEU A 28 5.11 17.77 7.58
C LEU A 28 5.00 17.64 9.10
N SER A 29 4.54 16.49 9.55
CA SER A 29 4.54 16.10 10.96
C SER A 29 5.70 15.16 11.22
N GLU A 30 6.37 15.32 12.35
CA GLU A 30 7.32 14.32 12.84
C GLU A 30 6.56 13.03 13.18
N VAL A 31 7.09 11.90 12.74
CA VAL A 31 6.52 10.57 12.95
C VAL A 31 7.61 9.60 13.40
N ASP A 32 7.27 8.69 14.32
CA ASP A 32 8.17 7.58 14.66
C ASP A 32 8.14 6.54 13.54
N ALA A 33 9.08 6.68 12.60
CA ALA A 33 9.23 5.84 11.43
C ALA A 33 9.92 4.49 11.68
N VAL A 34 10.24 4.12 12.93
CA VAL A 34 10.95 2.86 13.23
C VAL A 34 10.13 1.66 12.74
N GLY A 35 10.75 0.85 11.87
CA GLY A 35 10.11 -0.32 11.26
C GLY A 35 9.22 -0.02 10.05
N MET A 36 9.12 1.23 9.59
CA MET A 36 8.47 1.56 8.32
C MET A 36 9.39 1.32 7.13
N ALA A 37 8.81 1.08 5.96
CA ALA A 37 9.53 0.91 4.70
C ALA A 37 9.55 2.22 3.90
N PHE A 38 10.74 2.61 3.43
CA PHE A 38 10.94 3.70 2.48
C PHE A 38 10.21 3.44 1.17
N SER A 39 9.61 4.47 0.57
CA SER A 39 8.71 4.28 -0.57
C SER A 39 9.44 4.06 -1.90
N ALA A 40 10.63 4.65 -2.08
CA ALA A 40 11.46 4.45 -3.25
C ALA A 40 12.91 4.91 -3.02
N VAL A 41 13.81 4.41 -3.87
CA VAL A 41 15.10 5.06 -4.15
C VAL A 41 15.03 5.54 -5.59
N ARG A 42 15.37 6.81 -5.82
CA ARG A 42 15.26 7.46 -7.12
C ARG A 42 16.38 8.47 -7.33
N ASP A 43 16.44 9.07 -8.50
CA ASP A 43 17.34 10.20 -8.74
C ASP A 43 16.76 11.49 -8.18
N GLU A 44 17.62 12.45 -7.89
CA GLU A 44 17.18 13.80 -7.50
C GLU A 44 16.42 14.51 -8.63
N SER A 45 16.64 14.12 -9.89
CA SER A 45 15.94 14.65 -11.07
C SER A 45 16.02 13.68 -12.26
N TRP A 46 15.17 13.81 -13.27
CA TRP A 46 15.15 12.89 -14.42
C TRP A 46 16.40 13.03 -15.28
N THR A 47 16.96 11.91 -15.73
CA THR A 47 18.02 11.86 -16.74
C THR A 47 17.44 12.00 -18.15
N SER A 48 18.23 12.54 -19.08
CA SER A 48 17.87 12.51 -20.50
C SER A 48 18.18 11.14 -21.11
N ILE A 49 17.48 10.78 -22.19
CA ILE A 49 17.77 9.59 -22.98
C ILE A 49 18.51 9.99 -24.28
N PRO A 50 19.44 9.14 -24.78
CA PRO A 50 19.92 7.89 -24.19
C PRO A 50 21.04 8.10 -23.15
N LEU A 51 20.96 7.40 -22.01
CA LEU A 51 22.00 7.38 -20.98
C LEU A 51 22.08 5.96 -20.39
N ALA A 52 23.29 5.40 -20.31
CA ALA A 52 23.50 4.10 -19.67
C ALA A 52 23.47 4.23 -18.13
N PRO A 53 22.93 3.26 -17.38
CA PRO A 53 22.84 3.36 -15.92
C PRO A 53 24.17 3.60 -15.20
N ALA A 54 25.27 3.01 -15.69
CA ALA A 54 26.60 3.19 -15.11
C ALA A 54 27.18 4.61 -15.31
N ASN A 55 26.62 5.40 -16.22
CA ASN A 55 27.05 6.76 -16.51
C ASN A 55 26.14 7.81 -15.86
N ASP A 56 25.15 7.38 -15.08
CA ASP A 56 24.28 8.28 -14.34
C ASP A 56 25.04 8.90 -13.16
N THR A 57 25.26 10.21 -13.25
CA THR A 57 25.99 10.98 -12.24
C THR A 57 25.07 11.70 -11.25
N LYS A 58 23.75 11.53 -11.35
CA LYS A 58 22.82 12.19 -10.44
C LYS A 58 22.90 11.60 -9.04
N ALA A 59 22.63 12.43 -8.03
CA ALA A 59 22.52 11.93 -6.67
C ALA A 59 21.30 11.00 -6.54
N ARG A 60 21.48 9.87 -5.84
CA ARG A 60 20.40 8.99 -5.43
C ARG A 60 19.77 9.49 -4.15
N VAL A 61 18.45 9.60 -4.15
CA VAL A 61 17.64 10.06 -3.02
C VAL A 61 16.76 8.92 -2.53
N LEU A 62 16.72 8.77 -1.21
CA LEU A 62 15.80 7.88 -0.52
C LEU A 62 14.53 8.65 -0.18
N ASP A 63 13.40 8.23 -0.75
CA ASP A 63 12.10 8.82 -0.44
C ASP A 63 11.61 8.37 0.93
N TYR A 64 10.95 9.28 1.64
CA TYR A 64 10.40 9.02 2.98
C TYR A 64 9.48 7.77 3.00
N PRO A 65 9.36 7.12 4.17
CA PRO A 65 8.54 5.92 4.31
C PRO A 65 7.06 6.23 4.20
N THR A 66 6.28 5.28 3.70
CA THR A 66 4.83 5.42 3.57
C THR A 66 4.12 4.23 4.19
N THR A 67 2.88 4.45 4.63
CA THR A 67 2.02 3.40 5.15
C THR A 67 1.81 2.31 4.09
N ALA A 68 1.57 2.69 2.84
CA ALA A 68 1.39 1.76 1.72
C ALA A 68 2.63 0.88 1.48
N ALA A 69 3.82 1.48 1.37
CA ALA A 69 5.08 0.73 1.20
C ALA A 69 5.34 -0.22 2.37
N THR A 70 5.07 0.24 3.59
CA THR A 70 5.24 -0.55 4.81
C THR A 70 4.29 -1.76 4.85
N LEU A 71 3.03 -1.57 4.44
CA LEU A 71 2.04 -2.65 4.37
C LEU A 71 2.37 -3.66 3.26
N ASN A 72 2.77 -3.17 2.08
CA ASN A 72 3.21 -4.05 0.99
C ASN A 72 4.44 -4.87 1.39
N PHE A 73 5.41 -4.26 2.08
CA PHE A 73 6.55 -4.98 2.65
C PHE A 73 6.11 -6.04 3.68
N ALA A 74 5.19 -5.69 4.60
CA ALA A 74 4.67 -6.64 5.57
C ALA A 74 3.99 -7.85 4.90
N ALA A 75 3.23 -7.62 3.84
CA ALA A 75 2.56 -8.66 3.08
C ALA A 75 3.56 -9.62 2.42
N VAL A 76 4.52 -9.08 1.67
CA VAL A 76 5.54 -9.89 0.95
C VAL A 76 6.46 -10.62 1.92
N ALA A 77 6.85 -9.99 3.04
CA ALA A 77 7.67 -10.64 4.06
C ALA A 77 6.91 -11.78 4.76
N ALA A 78 5.61 -11.61 5.06
CA ALA A 78 4.79 -12.69 5.60
C ALA A 78 4.58 -13.83 4.60
N GLN A 79 4.39 -13.52 3.32
CA GLN A 79 4.33 -14.52 2.25
C GLN A 79 5.67 -15.26 2.11
N SER A 80 6.80 -14.55 2.21
CA SER A 80 8.15 -15.12 2.15
C SER A 80 8.37 -16.13 3.26
N TYR A 81 7.93 -15.86 4.49
CA TYR A 81 7.98 -16.85 5.57
C TYR A 81 7.31 -18.17 5.17
N ARG A 82 6.12 -18.13 4.55
CA ARG A 82 5.41 -19.36 4.17
C ARG A 82 6.14 -20.17 3.11
N ILE A 83 6.78 -19.50 2.16
CA ILE A 83 7.51 -20.14 1.06
C ILE A 83 8.82 -20.73 1.59
N TRP A 84 9.52 -20.00 2.46
CA TRP A 84 10.89 -20.33 2.86
C TRP A 84 11.00 -21.18 4.13
N LYS A 85 9.96 -21.29 4.97
CA LYS A 85 10.04 -21.97 6.29
C LYS A 85 10.55 -23.42 6.26
N ASP A 86 10.35 -24.12 5.15
CA ASP A 86 10.76 -25.51 4.93
C ASP A 86 12.04 -25.62 4.04
N ILE A 87 12.57 -24.50 3.55
CA ILE A 87 13.75 -24.40 2.69
C ILE A 87 14.92 -23.76 3.46
N ASP A 88 14.70 -22.56 3.98
CA ASP A 88 15.62 -21.80 4.83
C ASP A 88 14.83 -21.22 6.01
N ARG A 89 14.88 -21.94 7.12
CA ARG A 89 14.14 -21.56 8.32
C ARG A 89 14.68 -20.27 8.97
N VAL A 90 15.97 -19.98 8.83
CA VAL A 90 16.56 -18.77 9.41
C VAL A 90 16.03 -17.55 8.66
N PHE A 91 16.16 -17.55 7.34
CA PHE A 91 15.64 -16.49 6.49
C PHE A 91 14.11 -16.32 6.61
N ALA A 92 13.38 -17.43 6.68
CA ALA A 92 11.93 -17.37 6.87
C ALA A 92 11.57 -16.65 8.18
N ASN A 93 12.23 -17.00 9.29
CA ASN A 93 11.96 -16.36 10.58
C ASN A 93 12.32 -14.88 10.58
N GLU A 94 13.39 -14.47 9.90
CA GLU A 94 13.73 -13.06 9.70
C GLU A 94 12.61 -12.32 8.93
N CYS A 95 12.10 -12.94 7.87
CA CYS A 95 10.97 -12.41 7.10
C CYS A 95 9.71 -12.26 7.96
N LEU A 96 9.37 -13.25 8.79
CA LEU A 96 8.21 -13.15 9.69
C LEU A 96 8.39 -12.06 10.75
N ALA A 97 9.60 -11.90 11.30
CA ALA A 97 9.91 -10.84 12.25
C ALA A 97 9.78 -9.46 11.60
N ALA A 98 10.34 -9.29 10.40
CA ALA A 98 10.24 -8.06 9.62
C ALA A 98 8.79 -7.71 9.26
N ALA A 99 7.99 -8.71 8.86
CA ALA A 99 6.57 -8.53 8.58
C ALA A 99 5.79 -8.02 9.80
N LYS A 100 6.06 -8.59 10.98
CA LYS A 100 5.43 -8.18 12.25
C LYS A 100 5.84 -6.76 12.65
N ALA A 101 7.12 -6.40 12.49
CA ALA A 101 7.62 -5.06 12.79
C ALA A 101 6.97 -4.01 11.89
N ALA A 102 6.93 -4.27 10.58
CA ALA A 102 6.32 -3.39 9.59
C ALA A 102 4.81 -3.22 9.81
N TRP A 103 4.10 -4.30 10.12
CA TRP A 103 2.68 -4.23 10.49
C TRP A 103 2.42 -3.31 11.68
N THR A 104 3.19 -3.48 12.77
CA THR A 104 3.08 -2.64 13.96
C THR A 104 3.40 -1.17 13.63
N ALA A 105 4.42 -0.92 12.81
CA ALA A 105 4.79 0.43 12.39
C ALA A 105 3.71 1.08 11.52
N ALA A 106 3.07 0.33 10.61
CA ALA A 106 1.97 0.82 9.78
C ALA A 106 0.69 1.10 10.59
N LEU A 107 0.42 0.35 11.66
CA LEU A 107 -0.68 0.64 12.58
C LEU A 107 -0.42 1.90 13.42
N ARG A 108 0.85 2.14 13.80
CA ARG A 108 1.26 3.35 14.51
C ARG A 108 1.19 4.59 13.61
N ASN A 109 1.54 4.42 12.33
CA ASN A 109 1.57 5.50 11.34
C ASN A 109 0.61 5.20 10.16
N PRO A 110 -0.72 5.26 10.38
CA PRO A 110 -1.70 4.81 9.38
C PRO A 110 -1.94 5.82 8.24
N ALA A 111 -1.42 7.04 8.36
CA ALA A 111 -1.73 8.17 7.48
C ALA A 111 -0.49 8.86 6.90
N VAL A 112 0.57 8.09 6.60
CA VAL A 112 1.78 8.60 5.95
C VAL A 112 1.73 8.22 4.47
N PHE A 113 1.33 9.18 3.62
CA PHE A 113 1.03 8.91 2.23
C PHE A 113 2.03 9.53 1.26
N ARG A 114 2.09 8.94 0.06
CA ARG A 114 2.72 9.57 -1.09
C ARG A 114 1.66 10.27 -1.91
N TYR A 115 1.79 11.58 -2.05
CA TYR A 115 0.84 12.40 -2.80
C TYR A 115 1.29 12.59 -4.25
N GLY A 116 0.32 12.67 -5.17
CA GLY A 116 0.56 13.02 -6.55
C GLY A 116 -0.69 13.05 -7.41
N GLU A 117 -0.49 12.99 -8.72
CA GLU A 117 -1.50 13.29 -9.75
C GLU A 117 -2.78 12.44 -9.63
N TYR A 118 -2.69 11.26 -9.01
CA TYR A 118 -3.78 10.30 -8.83
C TYR A 118 -4.10 10.00 -7.35
N SER A 119 -3.79 10.91 -6.42
CA SER A 119 -4.23 10.78 -5.03
C SER A 119 -5.76 10.77 -4.92
N GLU A 120 -6.29 9.83 -4.14
CA GLU A 120 -7.71 9.67 -3.87
C GLU A 120 -8.35 10.88 -3.19
N GLY A 121 -9.64 11.07 -3.45
CA GLY A 121 -10.45 12.10 -2.78
C GLY A 121 -10.11 13.54 -3.17
N GLN A 122 -9.22 13.73 -4.14
CA GLN A 122 -8.84 15.05 -4.63
C GLN A 122 -9.66 15.41 -5.87
N LYS A 123 -10.27 16.60 -5.86
CA LYS A 123 -11.02 17.15 -7.00
C LYS A 123 -10.13 17.75 -8.08
N THR A 124 -8.86 17.98 -7.74
CA THR A 124 -7.84 18.57 -8.61
C THR A 124 -6.57 17.71 -8.52
N PRO A 125 -5.89 17.41 -9.64
CA PRO A 125 -4.61 16.70 -9.60
C PRO A 125 -3.63 17.42 -8.69
N LEU A 126 -3.05 16.69 -7.73
CA LEU A 126 -1.97 17.21 -6.89
C LEU A 126 -0.65 17.12 -7.65
N ARG A 127 0.24 18.09 -7.42
CA ARG A 127 1.61 17.99 -7.94
C ARG A 127 2.26 16.73 -7.38
N ALA A 128 2.75 15.86 -8.27
CA ALA A 128 3.47 14.67 -7.87
C ALA A 128 4.85 14.99 -7.29
N ILE A 129 5.25 14.23 -6.27
CA ILE A 129 6.64 14.16 -5.81
C ILE A 129 7.36 13.16 -6.73
N ASN A 130 7.65 13.59 -7.96
CA ASN A 130 8.14 12.75 -9.05
C ASN A 130 9.39 13.30 -9.77
N GLU A 131 10.14 14.19 -9.13
CA GLU A 131 11.43 14.62 -9.69
C GLU A 131 12.41 13.44 -9.63
N GLY A 132 12.85 12.95 -10.80
CA GLY A 132 13.79 11.82 -10.89
C GLY A 132 13.22 10.43 -10.59
N GLY A 133 11.91 10.29 -10.49
CA GLY A 133 11.25 8.99 -10.33
C GLY A 133 9.73 9.09 -10.39
N GLY A 134 9.06 7.99 -10.72
CA GLY A 134 7.59 7.95 -10.77
C GLY A 134 6.94 8.24 -9.41
N ALA A 135 5.75 8.85 -9.43
CA ALA A 135 5.09 9.31 -8.20
C ALA A 135 4.55 8.17 -7.33
N TYR A 136 4.08 7.07 -7.93
CA TYR A 136 3.42 5.94 -7.24
C TYR A 136 2.51 6.38 -6.08
N ALA A 137 1.68 7.41 -6.34
CA ALA A 137 0.87 8.04 -5.32
C ALA A 137 -0.26 7.10 -4.87
N ASP A 138 -0.35 6.88 -3.57
CA ASP A 138 -1.38 6.09 -2.92
C ASP A 138 -1.75 6.74 -1.58
N THR A 139 -3.00 7.18 -1.48
CA THR A 139 -3.57 7.82 -0.29
C THR A 139 -4.74 7.01 0.29
N ALA A 140 -4.94 5.78 -0.18
CA ALA A 140 -6.02 4.90 0.27
C ALA A 140 -5.55 3.45 0.47
N PRO A 141 -4.56 3.19 1.37
CA PRO A 141 -3.91 1.88 1.50
C PRO A 141 -4.75 0.82 2.23
N LYS A 142 -6.08 0.91 2.18
CA LYS A 142 -7.00 0.02 2.91
C LYS A 142 -6.90 -1.42 2.42
N ASP A 143 -6.71 -1.59 1.13
CA ASP A 143 -6.52 -2.87 0.47
C ASP A 143 -5.11 -3.44 0.69
N ALA A 144 -4.06 -2.62 0.65
CA ALA A 144 -2.71 -3.00 1.11
C ALA A 144 -2.74 -3.47 2.57
N LYS A 145 -3.53 -2.79 3.42
CA LYS A 145 -3.74 -3.17 4.82
C LYS A 145 -4.43 -4.53 4.93
N ALA A 146 -5.48 -4.76 4.15
CA ALA A 146 -6.20 -6.04 4.11
C ALA A 146 -5.32 -7.19 3.57
N TRP A 147 -4.50 -6.91 2.57
CA TRP A 147 -3.54 -7.89 2.03
C TRP A 147 -2.49 -8.26 3.08
N ALA A 148 -1.81 -7.29 3.69
CA ALA A 148 -0.82 -7.54 4.74
C ALA A 148 -1.39 -8.31 5.93
N ALA A 149 -2.60 -7.94 6.37
CA ALA A 149 -3.38 -8.66 7.37
C ALA A 149 -3.57 -10.14 6.98
N THR A 150 -4.02 -10.38 5.75
CA THR A 150 -4.26 -11.73 5.24
C THR A 150 -2.99 -12.56 5.21
N GLU A 151 -1.87 -12.01 4.72
CA GLU A 151 -0.60 -12.75 4.64
C GLU A 151 -0.02 -13.06 6.02
N LEU A 152 -0.12 -12.13 6.98
CA LEU A 152 0.32 -12.36 8.37
C LEU A 152 -0.51 -13.44 9.07
N TYR A 153 -1.81 -13.45 8.83
CA TYR A 153 -2.69 -14.51 9.30
C TYR A 153 -2.28 -15.86 8.67
N LEU A 154 -2.14 -15.90 7.35
CA LEU A 154 -1.78 -17.11 6.61
C LEU A 154 -0.40 -17.65 7.03
N ALA A 155 0.54 -16.77 7.35
CA ALA A 155 1.86 -17.14 7.85
C ALA A 155 1.80 -17.92 9.17
N GLN A 156 0.73 -17.76 9.96
CA GLN A 156 0.57 -18.45 11.24
C GLN A 156 -0.48 -19.56 11.17
N SER A 157 -1.31 -19.60 10.13
CA SER A 157 -2.35 -20.61 9.90
C SER A 157 -1.82 -21.91 9.27
N ALA A 158 -2.58 -23.00 9.41
CA ALA A 158 -2.37 -24.24 8.67
C ALA A 158 -3.17 -24.26 7.36
N VAL A 159 -2.62 -24.92 6.34
CA VAL A 159 -3.32 -25.19 5.07
C VAL A 159 -4.40 -26.25 5.31
N GLY A 160 -5.62 -26.01 4.81
CA GLY A 160 -6.69 -27.02 4.76
C GLY A 160 -7.30 -27.44 6.11
N GLY A 161 -7.28 -26.60 7.16
CA GLY A 161 -7.83 -27.01 8.46
C GLY A 161 -8.02 -25.90 9.50
N THR A 162 -8.24 -26.34 10.75
CA THR A 162 -8.46 -25.50 11.93
C THR A 162 -7.21 -24.74 12.32
N ASP A 163 -7.35 -23.42 12.51
CA ASP A 163 -6.27 -22.55 12.98
C ASP A 163 -5.77 -22.96 14.37
N SER A 164 -4.46 -22.89 14.56
CA SER A 164 -3.87 -22.94 15.91
C SER A 164 -4.39 -21.77 16.76
N ALA A 165 -4.28 -21.88 18.09
CA ALA A 165 -4.72 -20.81 18.99
C ALA A 165 -4.03 -19.47 18.67
N GLU A 166 -2.76 -19.52 18.25
CA GLU A 166 -1.98 -18.36 17.85
C GLU A 166 -2.52 -17.72 16.56
N ALA A 167 -2.88 -18.54 15.57
CA ALA A 167 -3.48 -18.05 14.32
C ALA A 167 -4.88 -17.47 14.56
N GLN A 168 -5.69 -18.09 15.42
CA GLN A 168 -7.00 -17.57 15.80
C GLN A 168 -6.90 -16.24 16.55
N GLN A 169 -5.96 -16.14 17.50
CA GLN A 169 -5.71 -14.90 18.22
C GLN A 169 -5.22 -13.82 17.26
N LYS A 170 -4.28 -14.16 16.36
CA LYS A 170 -3.79 -13.23 15.35
C LYS A 170 -4.90 -12.71 14.46
N LEU A 171 -5.82 -13.58 14.04
CA LEU A 171 -6.98 -13.19 13.26
C LEU A 171 -7.91 -12.24 14.02
N LYS A 172 -8.12 -12.46 15.33
CA LYS A 172 -8.87 -11.53 16.19
C LYS A 172 -8.20 -10.17 16.26
N ASP A 173 -6.89 -10.14 16.52
CA ASP A 173 -6.12 -8.90 16.61
C ASP A 173 -6.15 -8.10 15.30
N ILE A 174 -6.02 -8.81 14.17
CA ILE A 174 -6.14 -8.22 12.84
C ILE A 174 -7.54 -7.66 12.61
N ASN A 175 -8.59 -8.44 12.90
CA ASN A 175 -9.98 -7.98 12.74
C ASN A 175 -10.27 -6.75 13.61
N ALA A 176 -9.70 -6.67 14.82
CA ALA A 176 -9.80 -5.47 15.65
C ALA A 176 -9.12 -4.25 15.00
N ALA A 177 -7.97 -4.46 14.34
CA ALA A 177 -7.20 -3.38 13.72
C ALA A 177 -7.72 -2.91 12.35
N VAL A 178 -8.43 -3.77 11.60
CA VAL A 178 -8.87 -3.49 10.21
C VAL A 178 -10.35 -3.72 9.94
N GLY A 179 -11.13 -4.06 10.97
CA GLY A 179 -12.54 -4.47 10.85
C GLY A 179 -12.69 -5.93 10.41
N SER A 180 -12.04 -6.31 9.30
CA SER A 180 -11.99 -7.71 8.83
C SER A 180 -10.75 -7.99 7.99
N ALA A 181 -9.98 -9.02 8.34
CA ALA A 181 -8.89 -9.55 7.51
C ALA A 181 -9.40 -9.97 6.12
N PHE A 182 -10.69 -10.32 6.04
CA PHE A 182 -11.38 -10.74 4.83
C PHE A 182 -12.18 -9.62 4.17
N ALA A 183 -11.92 -8.35 4.51
CA ALA A 183 -12.69 -7.19 4.02
C ALA A 183 -12.69 -7.03 2.48
N PHE A 184 -11.82 -7.76 1.76
CA PHE A 184 -11.81 -7.77 0.30
C PHE A 184 -13.09 -8.36 -0.32
N SER A 185 -13.90 -9.15 0.40
CA SER A 185 -15.19 -9.67 -0.12
C SER A 185 -16.29 -8.60 -0.21
N TYR A 186 -16.03 -7.37 0.25
CA TYR A 186 -16.98 -6.26 0.32
C TYR A 186 -16.58 -5.07 -0.55
N LEU A 187 -15.44 -5.15 -1.22
CA LEU A 187 -14.96 -4.08 -2.09
C LEU A 187 -15.55 -4.30 -3.49
N ASP A 188 -16.37 -3.35 -3.96
CA ASP A 188 -17.01 -3.38 -5.28
C ASP A 188 -16.02 -3.74 -6.41
N TYR A 189 -16.56 -4.47 -7.40
CA TYR A 189 -15.96 -5.00 -8.65
C TYR A 189 -14.52 -5.53 -8.52
N ALA A 190 -14.30 -6.80 -8.89
CA ALA A 190 -12.96 -7.38 -8.99
C ALA A 190 -12.18 -6.75 -10.16
N GLU A 191 -11.74 -5.50 -10.01
CA GLU A 191 -10.67 -4.94 -10.81
C GLU A 191 -9.44 -5.85 -10.68
N SER A 192 -8.65 -5.97 -11.75
CA SER A 192 -7.33 -6.62 -11.70
C SER A 192 -6.48 -6.07 -10.55
N PHE A 193 -5.40 -6.75 -10.16
CA PHE A 193 -4.46 -6.15 -9.22
C PHE A 193 -3.51 -5.17 -9.94
N SER A 194 -3.05 -4.16 -9.21
CA SER A 194 -2.01 -3.22 -9.64
C SER A 194 -1.09 -2.91 -8.45
N TRP A 195 -0.05 -2.11 -8.67
CA TRP A 195 0.81 -1.61 -7.58
C TRP A 195 0.04 -0.81 -6.52
N LYS A 196 -1.12 -0.25 -6.91
CA LYS A 196 -2.00 0.58 -6.08
C LYS A 196 -3.20 -0.18 -5.52
N HIS A 197 -3.58 -1.27 -6.20
CA HIS A 197 -4.79 -2.02 -5.92
C HIS A 197 -4.45 -3.49 -5.63
N ASN A 198 -4.24 -3.82 -4.36
CA ASN A 198 -3.68 -5.10 -3.90
C ASN A 198 -4.72 -6.07 -3.34
N LYS A 199 -6.01 -5.69 -3.32
CA LYS A 199 -7.09 -6.49 -2.72
C LYS A 199 -7.14 -7.95 -3.20
N ASN A 200 -6.95 -8.16 -4.50
CA ASN A 200 -7.04 -9.50 -5.09
C ASN A 200 -5.85 -10.39 -4.73
N MET A 201 -4.70 -9.81 -4.32
CA MET A 201 -3.56 -10.61 -3.87
C MET A 201 -3.91 -11.37 -2.59
N GLY A 202 -4.53 -10.70 -1.62
CA GLY A 202 -5.01 -11.34 -0.39
C GLY A 202 -6.08 -12.41 -0.65
N LEU A 203 -7.05 -12.12 -1.54
CA LEU A 203 -8.06 -13.09 -1.94
C LEU A 203 -7.43 -14.34 -2.55
N MET A 204 -6.52 -14.18 -3.51
CA MET A 204 -5.83 -15.30 -4.16
C MET A 204 -5.02 -16.12 -3.17
N SER A 205 -4.30 -15.47 -2.25
CA SER A 205 -3.56 -16.17 -1.20
C SER A 205 -4.47 -17.05 -0.35
N LEU A 206 -5.67 -16.59 0.01
CA LEU A 206 -6.61 -17.41 0.77
C LEU A 206 -7.16 -18.59 -0.03
N LEU A 207 -7.53 -18.37 -1.29
CA LEU A 207 -8.04 -19.41 -2.16
C LEU A 207 -7.00 -20.51 -2.38
N VAL A 208 -5.75 -20.14 -2.68
CA VAL A 208 -4.65 -21.10 -2.90
C VAL A 208 -4.28 -21.85 -1.62
N ASN A 209 -4.48 -21.27 -0.44
CA ASN A 209 -4.22 -21.93 0.84
C ASN A 209 -5.45 -22.69 1.40
N GLY A 210 -6.46 -22.95 0.56
CA GLY A 210 -7.62 -23.78 0.93
C GLY A 210 -8.54 -23.15 1.96
N ARG A 211 -8.61 -21.81 2.02
CA ARG A 211 -9.46 -21.05 2.96
C ARG A 211 -10.79 -20.63 2.34
N ASN A 212 -11.24 -21.31 1.28
CA ASN A 212 -12.52 -21.06 0.61
C ASN A 212 -13.72 -21.18 1.57
N ASP A 213 -13.70 -22.14 2.49
CA ASP A 213 -14.80 -22.37 3.41
C ASP A 213 -14.95 -21.24 4.44
N ASP A 214 -13.84 -20.64 4.89
CA ASP A 214 -13.87 -19.47 5.77
C ASP A 214 -14.48 -18.25 5.07
N ILE A 215 -14.16 -18.09 3.78
CA ILE A 215 -14.74 -17.03 2.93
C ILE A 215 -16.25 -17.25 2.84
N VAL A 216 -16.71 -18.47 2.54
CA VAL A 216 -18.14 -18.81 2.41
C VAL A 216 -18.89 -18.64 3.74
N ALA A 217 -18.34 -19.16 4.84
CA ALA A 217 -18.96 -19.06 6.15
C ALA A 217 -19.14 -17.60 6.59
N ARG A 218 -18.10 -16.76 6.41
CA ARG A 218 -18.17 -15.33 6.74
C ARG A 218 -19.10 -14.56 5.81
N SER A 219 -19.12 -14.91 4.52
CA SER A 219 -20.05 -14.31 3.54
C SER A 219 -21.52 -14.54 3.94
N ARG A 220 -21.84 -15.71 4.51
CA ARG A 220 -23.19 -16.05 4.99
C ARG A 220 -23.59 -15.35 6.29
N CYS A 221 -22.64 -15.02 7.17
CA CYS A 221 -22.90 -14.27 8.40
C CYS A 221 -23.29 -12.80 8.16
N LEU A 222 -23.03 -12.28 6.97
CA LEU A 222 -23.44 -10.95 6.55
C LEU A 222 -24.88 -11.01 6.04
N LYS A 223 -25.84 -10.67 6.90
CA LYS A 223 -27.21 -10.47 6.43
C LYS A 223 -27.21 -9.36 5.37
N PRO A 224 -27.91 -9.53 4.24
CA PRO A 224 -28.09 -8.43 3.29
C PRO A 224 -28.76 -7.26 4.03
N LYS A 225 -28.21 -6.06 3.89
CA LYS A 225 -28.88 -4.84 4.37
C LYS A 225 -30.25 -4.79 3.71
N SER A 226 -31.32 -4.84 4.49
CA SER A 226 -32.68 -4.68 3.99
C SER A 226 -32.74 -3.34 3.27
N VAL A 227 -32.87 -3.37 1.95
CA VAL A 227 -33.22 -2.18 1.17
C VAL A 227 -34.64 -1.82 1.59
N ARG A 228 -34.78 -0.79 2.44
CA ARG A 228 -36.09 -0.17 2.65
C ARG A 228 -36.45 0.52 1.32
N ARG A 229 -37.52 0.02 0.70
CA ARG A 229 -38.20 0.68 -0.41
C ARG A 229 -38.78 2.01 0.05
#